data_AF-A0A8T6S7D5-F1
#
_entry.id   AF-A0A8T6S7D5-F1
#
_cell.length_a   1.000
_cell.length_b   1.000
_cell.length_c   1.000
_cell.angle_alpha   90.00
_cell.angle_beta   90.00
_cell.angle_gamma   90.00
#
_symmetry.space_group_name_H-M   'P 1'
#
loop_
_entity.id
_entity.type
_entity.pdbx_description
1 polymer ?
#
loop_
_entity_poly.entity_id
_entity_poly.type
_entity_poly.pdbx_seq_one_letter_code
_entity_poly.pdbx_strand_id
1 'polypeptide(L)' 'MPIMDPFKKSLAQKHRLRMKICRECGARNAASAVKCRKCRSKNLRWKKRELAR' A
#
# COMPACT_ATOMS: atom_id res chain seq x y z
N MET A 1 -18.13 -0.16 10.07
CA MET A 1 -18.59 -1.14 9.06
C MET A 1 -18.00 -2.51 9.42
N PRO A 2 -18.78 -3.45 9.99
CA PRO A 2 -18.28 -4.80 10.21
C PRO A 2 -18.28 -5.50 8.86
N ILE A 3 -17.15 -5.45 8.14
CA ILE A 3 -16.97 -6.24 6.92
C ILE A 3 -16.60 -7.66 7.37
N MET A 4 -17.60 -8.39 7.87
CA MET A 4 -17.47 -9.80 8.25
C MET A 4 -17.37 -10.71 7.02
N ASP A 5 -17.90 -10.26 5.89
CA ASP A 5 -17.81 -10.96 4.62
C ASP A 5 -16.32 -11.11 4.18
N PRO A 6 -15.79 -12.35 4.07
CA PRO A 6 -14.39 -12.59 3.76
C PRO A 6 -13.96 -11.97 2.43
N PHE A 7 -14.86 -11.95 1.44
CA PHE A 7 -14.59 -11.39 0.12
C PHE A 7 -14.35 -9.87 0.20
N LYS A 8 -15.29 -9.12 0.79
CA LYS A 8 -15.16 -7.67 0.99
C LYS A 8 -13.95 -7.31 1.85
N LYS A 9 -13.60 -8.14 2.84
CA LYS A 9 -12.40 -7.95 3.67
C LYS A 9 -11.13 -8.09 2.83
N SER A 10 -11.05 -9.11 1.98
CA SER A 10 -9.91 -9.32 1.09
C SER A 10 -9.77 -8.18 0.07
N LEU A 11 -10.89 -7.67 -0.46
CA LEU A 11 -10.92 -6.54 -1.38
C LEU A 11 -10.38 -5.28 -0.71
N ALA A 12 -10.86 -4.96 0.50
CA ALA A 12 -10.37 -3.83 1.28
C ALA A 12 -8.86 -3.95 1.57
N GLN A 13 -8.38 -5.14 1.93
CA GLN A 13 -6.96 -5.39 2.15
C GLN A 13 -6.12 -5.17 0.88
N LYS A 14 -6.59 -5.65 -0.29
CA LYS A 14 -5.93 -5.42 -1.58
C LYS A 14 -5.74 -3.92 -1.84
N HIS A 15 -6.81 -3.12 -1.73
CA HIS A 15 -6.73 -1.68 -2.02
C HIS A 15 -5.99 -0.87 -0.97
N ARG A 16 -6.00 -1.25 0.31
CA ARG A 16 -5.42 -0.44 1.40
C ARG A 16 -4.01 -0.84 1.81
N LEU A 17 -3.62 -2.09 1.61
CA LEU A 17 -2.35 -2.65 2.11
C LEU A 17 -1.38 -3.04 0.99
N ARG A 18 -1.84 -3.46 -0.19
CA ARG A 18 -0.97 -3.91 -1.29
C ARG A 18 -0.48 -2.75 -2.16
N MET A 19 0.23 -1.82 -1.54
CA MET A 19 0.80 -0.64 -2.20
C MET A 19 2.24 -0.39 -1.75
N LYS A 20 2.99 0.33 -2.58
CA LYS A 20 4.31 0.83 -2.24
C LYS A 20 4.21 2.28 -1.74
N ILE A 21 5.04 2.63 -0.77
CA ILE A 21 5.16 3.98 -0.20
C ILE A 21 6.57 4.47 -0.52
N CYS A 22 6.70 5.68 -1.03
CA CYS A 22 8.01 6.30 -1.22
C CYS A 22 8.65 6.66 0.12
N ARG A 23 9.94 6.33 0.32
CA ARG A 23 10.66 6.68 1.55
C ARG A 23 10.99 8.17 1.67
N GLU A 24 11.05 8.88 0.55
CA GLU A 24 11.41 10.30 0.52
C GLU A 24 10.18 11.20 0.67
N CYS A 25 9.16 11.03 -0.17
CA CYS A 25 7.99 11.92 -0.19
C CYS A 25 6.71 11.31 0.41
N GLY A 26 6.75 10.06 0.88
CA GLY A 26 5.59 9.39 1.48
C GLY A 26 4.44 9.05 0.51
N ALA A 27 4.58 9.32 -0.80
CA ALA A 27 3.52 9.07 -1.76
C ALA A 27 3.17 7.57 -1.86
N ARG A 28 1.87 7.27 -1.93
CA ARG A 28 1.33 5.94 -2.23
C ARG A 28 1.40 5.68 -3.73
N ASN A 29 2.06 4.59 -4.11
CA ASN A 29 2.26 4.12 -5.47
C ASN A 29 1.70 2.70 -5.64
N ALA A 30 1.43 2.32 -6.90
CA ALA A 30 0.96 0.99 -7.24
C ALA A 30 1.97 -0.11 -6.83
N ALA A 31 1.48 -1.34 -6.66
CA ALA A 31 2.31 -2.51 -6.36
C ALA A 31 3.37 -2.77 -7.45
N SER A 32 3.03 -2.53 -8.71
CA SER A 32 3.91 -2.66 -9.88
C SER A 32 4.84 -1.46 -10.10
N ALA A 33 4.74 -0.40 -9.29
CA ALA A 33 5.53 0.81 -9.51
C ALA A 33 7.04 0.54 -9.29
N VAL A 34 7.85 0.98 -10.26
CA VAL A 34 9.32 0.97 -10.21
C VAL A 34 9.86 2.31 -9.68
N LYS A 35 9.16 3.42 -9.94
CA LYS A 35 9.51 4.78 -9.49
C LYS A 35 8.33 5.47 -8.82
N CYS A 36 8.60 6.44 -7.96
CA CYS A 36 7.57 7.25 -7.33
C CYS A 36 6.92 8.20 -8.35
N ARG A 37 5.58 8.28 -8.35
CA ARG A 37 4.83 9.20 -9.22
C ARG A 37 5.04 10.69 -8.94
N LYS A 38 5.53 11.06 -7.74
CA LYS A 38 5.76 12.45 -7.33
C LYS A 38 7.23 12.85 -7.48
N CYS A 39 8.12 12.31 -6.64
CA CYS A 39 9.53 12.68 -6.63
C CYS A 39 10.41 11.92 -7.65
N ARG A 40 9.85 10.95 -8.40
CA ARG A 40 10.56 10.11 -9.38
C ARG A 40 11.69 9.23 -8.82
N SER A 41 11.96 9.27 -7.51
CA SER A 41 12.90 8.36 -6.86
C SER A 41 12.45 6.90 -6.95
N LYS A 42 13.44 5.99 -7.03
CA LYS A 42 13.26 4.54 -7.03
C LYS A 42 13.22 3.94 -5.61
N ASN A 43 13.41 4.77 -4.58
CA ASN A 43 13.43 4.35 -3.19
C ASN A 43 12.01 4.14 -2.62
N LEU A 44 11.38 3.05 -3.06
CA LEU A 44 10.04 2.63 -2.67
C LEU A 44 10.11 1.49 -1.66
N ARG A 45 9.28 1.54 -0.62
CA ARG A 45 9.08 0.44 0.33
C ARG A 45 7.67 -0.13 0.23
N TRP A 46 7.48 -1.37 0.64
CA TRP A 46 6.14 -1.89 0.86
C TRP A 46 5.51 -1.29 2.13
N LYS A 47 4.18 -1.12 2.11
CA LYS A 47 3.44 -0.76 3.30
C LYS A 47 3.44 -1.93 4.30
N LYS A 48 3.63 -1.64 5.59
CA LYS A 48 3.55 -2.63 6.67
C LYS A 48 2.13 -3.22 6.70
N ARG A 49 2.03 -4.55 6.77
CA ARG A 49 0.76 -5.28 6.70
C ARG A 49 0.34 -5.88 8.04
N GLU A 50 1.29 -6.02 8.94
CA GLU A 50 1.06 -6.51 10.29
C GLU A 50 0.25 -5.47 11.08
N LEU A 51 -0.69 -5.94 11.88
CA LEU A 51 -1.25 -5.14 12.97
C LEU A 51 -0.10 -4.83 13.93
N ALA A 52 0.16 -3.55 14.19
CA ALA A 52 1.05 -3.18 15.28
C ALA A 52 0.46 -3.77 16.56
N ARG A 53 1.24 -4.62 17.24
CA ARG A 53 0.91 -5.15 18.56
C ARG A 53 1.24 -4.11 19.61
#